data_AF-A0A5E4QQU8-F1
#
_entry.id   AF-A0A5E4QQU8-F1
#
_cell.length_a   1.000
_cell.length_b   1.000
_cell.length_c   1.000
_cell.angle_alpha   90.00
_cell.angle_beta   90.00
_cell.angle_gamma   90.00
#
_symmetry.space_group_name_H-M   'P 1'
#
loop_
_entity.id
_entity.type
_entity.pdbx_description
1 polymer ?
#
loop_
_entity_poly.entity_id
_entity_poly.type
_entity_poly.pdbx_seq_one_letter_code
_entity_poly.pdbx_strand_id
1 'polypeptide(L)' 'MFTVCSTCRDYVYEYCAIHGPLLIIPDDKVPAVTNLPPIVPRAALTVPRVFLHLNVSTIRGKYDKLTAYQ' A
#
# COMPACT_ATOMS: atom_id res chain seq x y z
N MET A 1 10.24 -18.13 -0.48
CA MET A 1 9.08 -17.66 -1.30
C MET A 1 9.60 -17.07 -2.60
N PHE A 2 8.99 -17.39 -3.76
CA PHE A 2 9.39 -16.78 -5.04
C PHE A 2 8.67 -15.43 -5.23
N THR A 3 9.42 -14.42 -5.68
CA THR A 3 8.92 -13.07 -6.00
C THR A 3 9.46 -12.63 -7.36
N VAL A 4 8.85 -11.62 -7.97
CA VAL A 4 9.29 -11.11 -9.28
C VAL A 4 10.02 -9.79 -9.10
N CYS A 5 11.24 -9.71 -9.64
CA CYS A 5 11.92 -8.43 -9.80
C CYS A 5 11.42 -7.77 -11.09
N SER A 6 10.65 -6.68 -10.97
CA SER A 6 10.07 -5.97 -12.12
C SER A 6 11.12 -5.40 -13.08
N THR A 7 12.30 -5.01 -12.56
CA THR A 7 13.40 -4.47 -13.36
C THR A 7 14.12 -5.55 -14.15
N CYS A 8 14.47 -6.68 -13.52
CA CYS A 8 15.13 -7.80 -14.21
C CYS A 8 14.17 -8.64 -15.06
N ARG A 9 12.86 -8.51 -14.82
CA ARG A 9 11.79 -9.33 -15.42
C ARG A 9 11.98 -10.82 -15.16
N ASP A 10 12.44 -11.16 -13.95
CA ASP A 10 12.79 -12.52 -13.57
C ASP A 10 12.28 -12.89 -12.17
N TYR A 11 12.11 -14.19 -11.93
CA TYR A 11 11.73 -14.76 -10.64
C TYR A 11 12.96 -14.90 -9.75
N VAL A 12 12.84 -14.48 -8.49
CA VAL A 12 13.89 -14.55 -7.49
C VAL A 12 13.38 -15.22 -6.23
N TYR A 13 14.27 -15.94 -5.54
CA TYR A 13 13.98 -16.51 -4.24
C TYR A 13 14.37 -15.51 -3.15
N GLU A 14 13.38 -14.92 -2.48
CA GLU A 14 13.50 -13.94 -1.38
C GLU A 14 14.12 -12.57 -1.73
N TYR A 15 15.17 -12.49 -2.56
CA TYR A 15 15.80 -11.23 -2.98
C TYR A 15 16.43 -11.30 -4.37
N CYS A 16 16.56 -10.16 -5.03
CA CYS A 16 17.30 -10.02 -6.27
C CYS A 16 18.77 -9.66 -6.00
N ALA A 17 19.73 -10.34 -6.61
CA ALA A 17 21.15 -10.04 -6.43
C ALA A 17 21.57 -8.62 -6.88
N ILE A 18 20.77 -7.99 -7.75
CA ILE A 18 21.04 -6.65 -8.30
C ILE A 18 20.26 -5.57 -7.52
N HIS A 19 18.99 -5.83 -7.22
CA HIS A 19 18.07 -4.83 -6.63
C HIS A 19 17.79 -5.04 -5.14
N GLY A 20 18.38 -6.07 -4.54
CA GLY A 20 18.17 -6.43 -3.15
C GLY A 20 16.80 -7.07 -2.89
N PRO A 21 16.38 -7.12 -1.61
CA PRO A 21 15.10 -7.70 -1.21
C PRO A 21 13.91 -6.83 -1.60
N LEU A 22 12.72 -7.43 -1.63
CA LEU A 22 11.48 -6.68 -1.82
C LEU A 22 11.25 -5.72 -0.65
N LEU A 23 11.01 -4.44 -0.95
CA LEU A 23 10.55 -3.48 0.05
C LEU A 23 9.10 -3.79 0.43
N ILE A 24 8.88 -4.18 1.68
CA ILE A 24 7.55 -4.45 2.23
C ILE A 24 7.10 -3.23 3.03
N ILE A 25 6.00 -2.60 2.60
CA ILE A 25 5.35 -1.51 3.33
C ILE A 25 4.17 -2.13 4.10
N PRO A 26 4.23 -2.21 5.45
CA PRO A 26 3.14 -2.77 6.24
C PRO A 26 1.99 -1.77 6.39
N ASP A 27 0.77 -2.28 6.48
CA ASP A 27 -0.40 -1.48 6.84
C ASP A 27 -0.29 -0.85 8.24
N ASP A 28 -0.89 0.33 8.39
CA ASP A 28 -1.07 0.98 9.69
C ASP A 28 -1.90 0.05 10.61
N LYS A 29 -1.45 -0.10 11.86
CA LYS A 29 -2.21 -0.87 12.85
C LYS A 29 -3.46 -0.11 13.25
N VAL A 30 -4.62 -0.71 12.99
CA VAL A 30 -5.92 -0.16 13.38
C VAL A 30 -6.44 -0.89 14.61
N PRO A 31 -6.73 -0.18 15.72
CA PRO A 31 -7.35 -0.76 16.90
C PRO A 31 -8.66 -1.48 16.57
N ALA A 32 -8.98 -2.54 17.32
CA ALA A 32 -10.24 -3.27 17.15
C ALA A 32 -11.48 -2.40 17.46
N VAL A 33 -11.33 -1.45 18.38
CA VAL A 33 -12.35 -0.49 18.76
C VAL A 33 -11.84 0.90 18.39
N THR A 34 -12.62 1.65 17.63
CA THR A 34 -12.33 3.04 17.27
C THR A 34 -13.51 3.92 17.66
N ASN A 35 -13.24 5.12 18.16
CA ASN A 35 -14.28 6.12 18.45
C ASN A 35 -14.65 6.94 17.19
N LEU A 36 -14.54 6.32 16.02
CA LEU A 36 -14.79 6.97 14.74
C LEU A 36 -16.24 6.75 14.30
N PRO A 37 -16.85 7.72 13.60
CA PRO A 37 -18.18 7.53 13.05
C PRO A 37 -18.22 6.34 12.07
N PRO A 38 -19.35 5.60 11.96
CA PRO A 38 -19.47 4.44 11.07
C PRO A 38 -19.23 4.74 9.58
N ILE A 39 -19.30 6.02 9.18
CA ILE A 39 -19.02 6.44 7.80
C ILE A 39 -17.54 6.33 7.43
N VAL A 40 -16.64 6.26 8.40
CA VAL A 40 -15.20 6.11 8.14
C VAL A 40 -14.90 4.62 7.90
N PRO A 41 -14.56 4.21 6.67
CA PRO A 41 -14.28 2.82 6.39
C PRO A 41 -12.97 2.39 7.05
N ARG A 42 -12.95 1.18 7.63
CA ARG A 42 -11.74 0.63 8.27
C ARG A 42 -10.53 0.58 7.34
N ALA A 43 -10.77 0.33 6.05
CA ALA A 43 -9.72 0.32 5.02
C ALA A 43 -9.00 1.67 4.85
N ALA A 44 -9.65 2.79 5.19
CA ALA A 44 -8.99 4.10 5.16
C ALA A 44 -8.00 4.28 6.31
N LEU A 45 -8.15 3.51 7.39
CA LEU A 45 -7.32 3.60 8.58
C LEU A 45 -6.08 2.70 8.50
N THR A 46 -6.07 1.70 7.62
CA THR A 46 -4.93 0.79 7.40
C THR A 46 -3.91 1.34 6.42
N VAL A 47 -4.21 2.46 5.74
CA VAL A 47 -3.30 3.07 4.76
C VAL A 47 -2.02 3.54 5.46
N PRO A 48 -0.82 3.08 5.03
CA PRO A 48 0.44 3.47 5.64
C PRO A 48 0.74 4.95 5.38
N ARG A 49 0.37 5.81 6.33
CA ARG A 49 0.33 7.28 6.15
C ARG A 49 1.68 7.94 5.91
N VAL A 50 2.77 7.26 6.27
CA VAL A 50 4.14 7.70 5.98
C VAL A 50 4.43 7.69 4.48
N PHE A 51 3.81 6.77 3.73
CA PHE A 51 4.08 6.57 2.30
C PHE A 51 2.91 6.95 1.40
N LEU A 52 1.68 6.83 1.90
CA LEU A 52 0.45 6.96 1.10
C LEU A 52 -0.58 7.88 1.77
N HIS A 53 -1.39 8.55 0.97
CA HIS A 53 -2.59 9.24 1.41
C HIS A 53 -3.79 8.94 0.49
N LEU A 54 -5.01 9.01 1.04
CA LEU A 54 -6.24 8.92 0.26
C LEU A 54 -6.57 10.29 -0.34
N ASN A 55 -6.97 10.29 -1.60
CA ASN A 55 -7.35 11.49 -2.33
C ASN A 55 -8.49 11.20 -3.31
N VAL A 56 -9.10 12.26 -3.84
CA VAL A 56 -10.12 12.15 -4.87
C VAL A 56 -9.50 11.62 -6.16
N SER A 57 -10.13 10.59 -6.72
CA SER A 57 -9.73 9.97 -7.97
C SER A 57 -10.01 10.89 -9.17
N THR A 58 -9.06 10.99 -10.09
CA THR A 58 -9.25 11.63 -11.40
C THR A 58 -9.85 10.70 -12.46
N ILE A 59 -9.97 9.40 -12.15
CA ILE A 59 -10.59 8.40 -13.04
C ILE A 59 -12.11 8.56 -12.96
N ARG A 60 -12.74 8.82 -14.11
CA ARG A 60 -14.20 8.95 -14.23
C ARG A 60 -14.92 7.73 -13.64
N GLY A 61 -15.94 7.99 -12.82
CA GLY A 61 -16.75 6.96 -12.17
C GLY A 61 -16.08 6.28 -10.96
N LYS A 62 -14.90 6.75 -10.52
CA LYS A 62 -14.25 6.30 -9.28
C LYS A 62 -14.02 7.50 -8.37
N TYR A 63 -14.30 7.34 -7.08
CA TYR A 63 -14.31 8.44 -6.12
C TYR A 63 -13.00 8.55 -5.33
N ASP A 64 -12.47 7.44 -4.80
CA ASP A 64 -11.26 7.44 -3.96
C ASP A 64 -10.05 6.79 -4.66
N LYS A 65 -8.85 7.33 -4.40
CA LYS A 65 -7.56 6.81 -4.89
C LYS A 65 -6.45 6.96 -3.83
N LEU A 66 -5.53 6.00 -3.80
CA LEU A 66 -4.27 6.11 -3.06
C LEU A 66 -3.24 6.90 -3.86
N THR A 67 -2.60 7.86 -3.19
CA THR A 67 -1.54 8.69 -3.74
C THR A 67 -0.28 8.47 -2.91
N ALA A 68 0.82 8.12 -3.58
CA ALA A 68 2.11 7.94 -2.92
C ALA A 68 2.84 9.28 -2.80
N TYR A 69 3.54 9.48 -1.70
CA TYR A 69 4.55 10.53 -1.60
C TYR A 69 5.76 10.10 -2.46
N GLN A 70 6.22 10.99 -3.34
CA GLN A 70 7.44 10.80 -4.14
C GLN A 70 8.68 11.14 -3.31
#